data_AF-A0A1H4RC99-F1
#
_entry.id   AF-A0A1H4RC99-F1
#
_cell.length_a   1.000
_cell.length_b   1.000
_cell.length_c   1.000
_cell.angle_alpha   90.00
_cell.angle_beta   90.00
_cell.angle_gamma   90.00
#
_symmetry.space_group_name_H-M   'P 1'
#
loop_
_entity.id
_entity.type
_entity.pdbx_description
1 polymer ?
#
loop_
_entity_poly.entity_id
_entity_poly.type
_entity_poly.pdbx_seq_one_letter_code
_entity_poly.pdbx_strand_id
1 'polypeptide(L)' 'MGHDWVFDVLKDLRAYALTNDLPALAQKVEEALRAAEMEIGTPGAKDGKRPKPKGLPH' A
#
# COMPACT_ATOMS: atom_id res chain seq x y z
N MET A 1 -14.00 8.14 4.18
CA MET A 1 -13.05 7.88 5.27
C MET A 1 -12.03 6.92 4.71
N GLY A 2 -11.07 7.49 3.97
CA GLY A 2 -10.14 6.75 3.12
C GLY A 2 -9.18 5.93 3.97
N HIS A 3 -8.39 5.09 3.31
CA HIS A 3 -7.36 4.25 3.92
C HIS A 3 -6.30 5.03 4.73
N ASP A 4 -6.44 6.35 4.90
CA ASP A 4 -5.53 7.26 5.59
C ASP A 4 -5.21 6.83 7.04
N TRP A 5 -6.18 6.27 7.77
CA TRP A 5 -6.00 5.80 9.16
C TRP A 5 -4.93 4.71 9.27
N VAL A 6 -4.67 3.95 8.20
CA VAL A 6 -3.67 2.88 8.19
C VAL A 6 -2.26 3.45 8.30
N PHE A 7 -2.00 4.63 7.74
CA PHE A 7 -0.68 5.25 7.79
C PHE A 7 -0.34 5.69 9.21
N ASP A 8 -1.32 6.20 9.96
CA ASP A 8 -1.11 6.61 11.34
C ASP A 8 -0.82 5.38 12.23
N VAL A 9 -1.57 4.29 12.07
CA VAL A 9 -1.31 3.03 12.79
C VAL A 9 0.07 2.46 12.48
N LEU A 10 0.49 2.48 11.22
CA LEU A 10 1.81 1.98 10.83
C LEU A 10 2.94 2.87 11.36
N LYS A 11 2.75 4.20 11.40
CA LYS A 11 3.72 5.12 12.02
C LYS A 11 3.86 4.87 13.52
N ASP A 12 2.74 4.73 14.22
CA ASP A 12 2.72 4.44 15.66
C ASP A 12 3.40 3.10 15.97
N LEU A 13 3.11 2.07 15.18
CA LEU A 13 3.72 0.75 15.34
C LEU A 13 5.24 0.78 15.10
N ARG A 14 5.72 1.59 14.14
CA ARG A 14 7.16 1.79 13.91
C ARG A 14 7.81 2.51 15.09
N ALA A 15 7.19 3.56 15.61
CA ALA A 15 7.68 4.30 16.77
C ALA A 15 7.76 3.40 18.01
N TYR A 16 6.75 2.57 18.23
CA TYR A 16 6.76 1.55 19.28
C TYR A 16 7.92 0.57 19.11
N ALA A 17 8.13 0.03 17.90
CA ALA A 17 9.21 -0.92 17.64
C ALA A 17 10.60 -0.32 17.90
N LEU A 18 10.83 0.94 17.50
CA LEU A 18 12.09 1.64 17.75
C LEU A 18 12.31 1.92 19.24
N THR A 19 11.26 2.30 19.97
CA THR A 19 11.32 2.60 21.41
C THR A 19 11.63 1.36 22.25
N ASN A 20 11.27 0.16 21.76
CA ASN A 20 11.43 -1.10 22.47
C ASN A 20 12.59 -1.96 21.94
N ASP A 21 13.53 -1.38 21.18
CA ASP A 21 14.67 -2.11 20.59
C ASP A 21 14.25 -3.37 19.81
N LEU A 22 13.17 -3.25 19.00
CA LEU A 22 12.67 -4.31 18.11
C LEU A 22 13.03 -4.00 16.64
N PRO A 23 14.31 -4.11 16.23
CA PRO A 23 14.77 -3.64 14.92
C PRO A 23 14.14 -4.43 13.75
N ALA A 24 13.93 -5.74 13.92
CA ALA A 24 13.28 -6.58 12.91
C ALA A 24 11.82 -6.15 12.67
N LEU A 25 11.10 -5.79 13.74
CA LEU A 25 9.73 -5.29 13.65
C LEU A 25 9.70 -3.92 12.96
N ALA A 26 10.58 -3.00 13.37
CA ALA A 26 10.67 -1.68 12.75
C ALA A 26 10.92 -1.77 11.23
N GLN A 27 11.81 -2.66 10.80
CA GLN A 27 12.08 -2.91 9.38
C GLN A 27 10.84 -3.41 8.64
N LYS A 28 10.11 -4.38 9.20
CA LYS A 28 8.89 -4.93 8.58
C LYS A 28 7.76 -3.90 8.47
N VAL A 29 7.62 -3.04 9.48
CA VAL A 29 6.63 -1.94 9.45
C VAL A 29 7.00 -0.90 8.39
N GLU A 30 8.28 -0.63 8.18
CA GLU A 30 8.76 0.26 7.12
C GLU A 30 8.57 -0.31 5.71
N GLU A 31 8.68 -1.62 5.53
CA GLU A 31 8.27 -2.31 4.29
C GLU A 31 6.74 -2.17 4.07
N ALA A 32 5.95 -2.36 5.12
CA ALA A 32 4.48 -2.23 5.05
C ALA A 32 4.02 -0.80 4.73
N LEU A 33 4.67 0.22 5.29
CA LEU A 33 4.41 1.63 4.94
C LEU A 33 4.60 1.87 3.44
N ARG A 34 5.71 1.42 2.87
CA ARG A 34 5.99 1.55 1.43
C ARG A 34 4.96 0.81 0.58
N ALA A 35 4.53 -0.39 0.99
CA ALA A 35 3.48 -1.12 0.30
C ALA A 35 2.14 -0.35 0.33
N ALA A 36 1.75 0.17 1.48
CA ALA A 36 0.56 0.99 1.65
C ALA A 36 0.60 2.26 0.78
N GLU A 37 1.74 2.95 0.71
CA GLU A 37 1.94 4.11 -0.16
C GLU A 37 1.76 3.76 -1.64
N MET A 38 2.30 2.62 -2.10
CA MET A 38 2.13 2.18 -3.49
C MET A 38 0.67 1.81 -3.82
N GLU A 39 0.00 1.09 -2.91
CA GLU A 39 -1.34 0.55 -3.13
C GLU A 39 -2.45 1.61 -2.97
N ILE A 40 -2.30 2.52 -2.00
CA ILE A 40 -3.30 3.54 -1.66
C ILE A 40 -2.97 4.87 -2.33
N GLY A 41 -1.69 5.25 -2.39
CA GLY A 41 -1.21 6.51 -2.96
C GLY A 41 -1.20 6.57 -4.49
N THR A 42 -1.58 5.48 -5.17
CA THR A 42 -1.77 5.46 -6.62
C THR A 42 -3.27 5.59 -6.97
N PRO A 43 -3.83 6.81 -7.11
CA PRO A 43 -5.12 7.00 -7.74
C PRO A 43 -4.98 6.82 -9.25
N GLY A 44 -4.85 5.57 -9.74
CA GLY A 44 -4.78 5.35 -11.20
C GLY A 44 -4.34 3.99 -11.73
N ALA A 45 -3.78 3.07 -10.92
CA ALA A 45 -3.33 1.76 -11.43
C ALA A 45 -4.44 0.69 -11.40
N LYS A 46 -5.72 1.11 -11.43
CA LYS A 46 -6.87 0.22 -11.51
C LYS A 46 -7.84 0.66 -12.62
N ASP A 47 -7.33 1.13 -13.76
CA ASP A 47 -8.16 1.25 -14.97
C ASP A 47 -7.42 0.77 -16.23
N GLY A 48 -7.79 -0.44 -16.64
CA GLY A 48 -8.01 -0.81 -18.04
C GLY A 48 -6.85 -0.75 -19.03
N LYS A 49 -6.24 -1.91 -19.31
CA LYS A 49 -6.12 -2.40 -20.70
C LYS A 49 -6.19 -3.93 -20.75
N ARG A 50 -7.42 -4.45 -20.61
CA ARG A 50 -7.75 -5.76 -21.21
C ARG A 50 -8.10 -5.46 -22.68
N PRO A 51 -7.31 -5.88 -23.67
CA PRO A 51 -7.68 -5.67 -25.07
C PRO A 51 -8.99 -6.44 -25.33
N LYS A 52 -10.05 -5.72 -25.73
CA LYS A 52 -11.32 -6.33 -26.14
C LYS A 52 -11.05 -7.05 -27.47
N PRO A 53 -11.34 -8.35 -27.61
CA PRO A 53 -11.23 -9.00 -28.92
C PRO A 53 -12.25 -8.35 -29.86
N LYS A 54 -11.75 -7.78 -30.96
CA LYS A 54 -12.57 -7.16 -31.99
C LYS A 54 -13.37 -8.26 -32.69
N GLY A 55 -14.64 -8.41 -32.28
CA GLY A 55 -15.61 -9.22 -33.01
C GLY A 55 -15.71 -8.71 -34.44
N LEU A 56 -15.45 -9.58 -35.41
CA LEU A 56 -15.69 -9.35 -36.82
C LEU A 56 -17.22 -9.40 -37.06
N PRO A 57 -17.83 -8.41 -37.73
CA PRO A 57 -19.22 -8.51 -38.18
C PRO A 57 -19.36 -9.47 -39.37
N HIS A 58 -20.61 -9.96 -39.53
CA HIS A 58 -21.09 -11.01 -40.44
C HIS A 58 -20.77 -10.78 -41.93
#